data_AF-A0A1G7V1A2-F1
#
_entry.id   AF-A0A1G7V1A2-F1
#
_cell.length_a   1.000
_cell.length_b   1.000
_cell.length_c   1.000
_cell.angle_alpha   90.00
_cell.angle_beta   90.00
_cell.angle_gamma   90.00
#
_symmetry.space_group_name_H-M   'P 1'
#
loop_
_entity.id
_entity.type
_entity.pdbx_description
1 polymer ?
#
loop_
_entity_poly.entity_id
_entity_poly.type
_entity_poly.pdbx_seq_one_letter_code
_entity_poly.pdbx_strand_id
1 'polypeptide(L)'
;MFRTHIVALPYYNVKDCLGEFLAEAMGRAMTLRPDPANDVDAKAICAYDWEGRHAGYVAAYDLREAWQTLRGSGRKSLRGRIVEVNGEHKCLVFECKVETLGESCELYPTAAYTAWNYTGPRLKSTQEMVTLDYMMDEICERLDEHELWSDEEHRDFLMLTMRFCELSCYDLSGEMSDFRRRLCLRLMEIDDYGFQELTEELKMACGRAGRESHGGKVLNYWMRLIAEPKTIKPLLVCRHEHNIDEIKRQLECFPESMFEEWIENKENFVAKLLYMHIPREVLWRFISGIAFYEAVSARQKSESTSAAENEKTPQNVNVHVELFSNKDTNIDKNFGPNIEHNGGTLSLPNKNIE
;
A
#
# COMPACT_ATOMS: atom_id res chain seq x y z
N MET A 1 -21.36 -24.98 0.50
CA MET A 1 -20.40 -25.46 1.52
C MET A 1 -19.40 -24.33 1.69
N PHE A 2 -19.00 -23.96 2.90
CA PHE A 2 -18.12 -22.80 3.13
C PHE A 2 -16.70 -23.28 3.46
N ARG A 3 -15.69 -22.69 2.81
CA ARG A 3 -14.26 -22.93 3.04
C ARG A 3 -13.53 -21.62 3.32
N THR A 4 -12.51 -21.64 4.17
CA THR A 4 -11.66 -20.48 4.47
C THR A 4 -10.31 -20.88 5.08
N HIS A 5 -9.30 -20.06 4.86
CA HIS A 5 -7.93 -20.22 5.32
C HIS A 5 -7.76 -19.64 6.73
N ILE A 6 -7.12 -20.40 7.60
CA ILE A 6 -6.74 -19.99 8.95
C ILE A 6 -5.23 -19.72 8.95
N VAL A 7 -4.87 -18.49 9.30
CA VAL A 7 -3.53 -17.94 9.21
C VAL A 7 -3.03 -17.47 10.57
N ALA A 8 -1.77 -17.02 10.60
CA ALA A 8 -1.11 -16.47 11.78
C ALA A 8 -0.91 -17.46 12.95
N LEU A 9 -1.03 -18.76 12.69
CA LEU A 9 -0.73 -19.85 13.63
C LEU A 9 0.60 -19.69 14.41
N PRO A 10 1.70 -19.20 13.81
CA PRO A 10 2.99 -19.06 14.51
C PRO A 10 3.02 -17.99 15.60
N TYR A 11 1.97 -17.19 15.79
CA TYR A 11 1.97 -16.06 16.71
C TYR A 11 1.04 -16.24 17.92
N TYR A 12 0.16 -17.26 17.91
CA TYR A 12 -0.85 -17.48 18.95
C TYR A 12 -0.59 -18.76 19.76
N ASN A 13 -1.61 -19.30 20.44
CA ASN A 13 -1.43 -20.26 21.54
C ASN A 13 -1.01 -21.68 21.08
N VAL A 14 -0.74 -21.86 19.78
CA VAL A 14 -0.18 -23.08 19.17
C VAL A 14 1.27 -22.90 18.70
N LYS A 15 1.86 -21.70 18.86
CA LYS A 15 3.20 -21.36 18.36
C LYS A 15 4.30 -22.31 18.87
N ASP A 16 4.24 -22.68 20.15
CA ASP A 16 5.29 -23.43 20.85
C ASP A 16 5.22 -24.94 20.53
N CYS A 17 4.11 -25.42 19.96
CA CYS A 17 3.88 -26.79 19.51
C CYS A 17 3.50 -26.87 18.01
N LEU A 18 3.84 -25.86 17.22
CA LEU A 18 3.27 -25.66 15.87
C LEU A 18 3.48 -26.86 14.93
N GLY A 19 4.63 -27.52 15.00
CA GLY A 19 4.92 -28.70 14.17
C GLY A 19 4.00 -29.89 14.49
N GLU A 20 3.81 -30.18 15.78
CA GLU A 20 2.90 -31.22 16.27
C GLU A 20 1.45 -30.87 15.96
N PHE A 21 1.07 -29.60 16.18
CA PHE A 21 -0.26 -29.08 15.87
C PHE A 21 -0.62 -29.26 14.39
N LEU A 22 0.28 -28.90 13.46
CA LEU A 22 0.06 -29.07 12.02
C LEU A 22 -0.01 -30.55 11.62
N ALA A 23 0.82 -31.41 12.22
CA ALA A 23 0.79 -32.85 11.95
C ALA A 23 -0.53 -33.51 12.39
N GLU A 24 -1.15 -33.02 13.46
CA GLU A 24 -2.43 -33.53 13.97
C GLU A 24 -3.67 -32.81 13.43
N ALA A 25 -3.52 -31.65 12.79
CA ALA A 25 -4.62 -30.76 12.40
C ALA A 25 -5.64 -31.41 11.46
N MET A 26 -5.18 -32.27 10.56
CA MET A 26 -5.96 -32.84 9.46
C MET A 26 -7.23 -33.57 9.96
N GLY A 27 -8.41 -33.07 9.57
CA GLY A 27 -9.71 -33.66 9.91
C GLY A 27 -10.23 -33.35 11.31
N ARG A 28 -9.44 -32.69 12.17
CA ARG A 28 -9.86 -32.25 13.51
C ARG A 28 -10.94 -31.17 13.43
N ALA A 29 -11.70 -31.03 14.52
CA ALA A 29 -12.72 -30.00 14.63
C ALA A 29 -12.10 -28.64 14.98
N MET A 30 -12.69 -27.57 14.45
CA MET A 30 -12.28 -26.18 14.73
C MET A 30 -13.52 -25.28 14.81
N THR A 31 -13.41 -24.16 15.53
CA THR A 31 -14.52 -23.20 15.73
C THR A 31 -14.07 -21.79 15.42
N LEU A 32 -14.80 -21.10 14.53
CA LEU A 32 -14.57 -19.70 14.17
C LEU A 32 -15.54 -18.79 14.94
N ARG A 33 -15.03 -17.70 15.52
CA ARG A 33 -15.81 -16.72 16.30
C ARG A 33 -15.35 -15.29 16.02
N PRO A 34 -16.25 -14.31 15.86
CA PRO A 34 -15.87 -12.90 15.87
C PRO A 34 -15.12 -12.51 17.15
N ASP A 35 -14.10 -11.66 16.99
CA ASP A 35 -13.35 -11.04 18.08
C ASP A 35 -13.43 -9.51 17.99
N PRO A 36 -14.48 -8.89 18.54
CA PRO A 36 -14.66 -7.44 18.54
C PRO A 36 -13.75 -6.72 19.54
N ALA A 37 -12.92 -7.44 20.30
CA ALA A 37 -11.96 -6.89 21.26
C ALA A 37 -10.52 -6.89 20.72
N ASN A 38 -10.34 -7.20 19.43
CA ASN A 38 -9.05 -7.17 18.77
C ASN A 38 -8.60 -5.72 18.49
N ASP A 39 -7.46 -5.31 19.05
CA ASP A 39 -6.93 -3.95 18.97
C ASP A 39 -6.47 -3.50 17.55
N VAL A 40 -6.40 -4.43 16.59
CA VAL A 40 -5.91 -4.19 15.22
C VAL A 40 -7.06 -4.22 14.20
N ASP A 41 -7.98 -5.18 14.31
CA ASP A 41 -9.17 -5.31 13.47
C ASP A 41 -10.40 -5.74 14.30
N ALA A 42 -11.28 -4.79 14.59
CA ALA A 42 -12.55 -5.04 15.30
C ALA A 42 -13.54 -5.97 14.54
N LYS A 43 -13.22 -6.37 13.31
CA LYS A 43 -13.96 -7.36 12.51
C LYS A 43 -13.24 -8.71 12.41
N ALA A 44 -12.15 -8.91 13.16
CA ALA A 44 -11.40 -10.15 13.12
C ALA A 44 -12.27 -11.36 13.52
N ILE A 45 -11.95 -12.53 12.97
CA ILE A 45 -12.59 -13.81 13.32
C ILE A 45 -11.50 -14.77 13.80
N CYS A 46 -11.48 -15.02 15.11
CA CYS A 46 -10.59 -15.97 15.77
C CYS A 46 -10.99 -17.42 15.46
N ALA A 47 -9.97 -18.26 15.26
CA ALA A 47 -10.07 -19.70 15.11
C ALA A 47 -9.58 -20.40 16.39
N TYR A 48 -10.47 -21.20 16.98
CA TYR A 48 -10.19 -22.01 18.16
C TYR A 48 -10.09 -23.48 17.76
N ASP A 49 -9.02 -24.15 18.19
CA ASP A 49 -8.78 -25.57 17.90
C ASP A 49 -9.71 -26.52 18.68
N TRP A 50 -9.46 -27.82 18.54
CA TRP A 50 -10.22 -28.88 19.22
C TRP A 50 -10.00 -28.95 20.74
N GLU A 51 -8.99 -28.26 21.28
CA GLU A 51 -8.73 -28.10 22.72
C GLU A 51 -9.24 -26.76 23.27
N GLY A 52 -9.74 -25.87 22.40
CA GLY A 52 -10.21 -24.54 22.77
C GLY A 52 -9.10 -23.49 22.86
N ARG A 53 -7.88 -23.78 22.39
CA ARG A 53 -6.80 -22.80 22.27
C ARG A 53 -7.09 -21.87 21.09
N HIS A 54 -6.80 -20.59 21.25
CA HIS A 54 -6.77 -19.64 20.13
C HIS A 54 -5.58 -19.99 19.23
N ALA A 55 -5.88 -20.57 18.06
CA ALA A 55 -4.87 -21.06 17.13
C ALA A 55 -4.44 -19.99 16.13
N GLY A 56 -5.35 -19.12 15.67
CA GLY A 56 -5.06 -18.06 14.72
C GLY A 56 -6.34 -17.37 14.24
N TYR A 57 -6.27 -16.72 13.08
CA TYR A 57 -7.39 -15.95 12.53
C TYR A 57 -7.81 -16.45 11.15
N VAL A 58 -9.07 -16.22 10.79
CA VAL A 58 -9.50 -16.25 9.39
C VAL A 58 -8.66 -15.27 8.57
N ALA A 59 -8.18 -15.70 7.40
CA ALA A 59 -7.42 -14.85 6.50
C ALA A 59 -8.22 -13.59 6.13
N ALA A 60 -7.55 -12.43 6.11
CA ALA A 60 -8.13 -11.14 5.73
C ALA A 60 -8.99 -11.22 4.44
N TYR A 61 -8.45 -11.97 3.49
CA TYR A 61 -9.01 -12.31 2.20
C TYR A 61 -10.39 -13.00 2.26
N ASP A 62 -10.59 -13.90 3.23
CA ASP A 62 -11.82 -14.66 3.41
C ASP A 62 -12.78 -14.05 4.44
N LEU A 63 -12.35 -13.06 5.24
CA LEU A 63 -13.16 -12.47 6.33
C LEU A 63 -14.55 -12.06 5.84
N ARG A 64 -14.65 -11.50 4.63
CA ARG A 64 -15.92 -11.14 3.98
C ARG A 64 -16.88 -12.32 3.91
N GLU A 65 -16.44 -13.46 3.38
CA GLU A 65 -17.28 -14.64 3.20
C GLU A 65 -17.54 -15.36 4.53
N ALA A 66 -16.57 -15.38 5.44
CA ALA A 66 -16.75 -15.85 6.80
C ALA A 66 -17.84 -15.05 7.55
N TRP A 67 -17.88 -13.73 7.36
CA TRP A 67 -18.92 -12.85 7.91
C TRP A 67 -20.29 -13.04 7.25
N GLN A 68 -20.36 -13.20 5.92
CA GLN A 68 -21.60 -13.56 5.23
C GLN A 68 -22.15 -14.88 5.77
N THR A 69 -21.29 -15.87 5.91
CA THR A 69 -21.63 -17.22 6.37
C THR A 69 -22.06 -17.21 7.84
N LEU A 70 -21.37 -16.47 8.71
CA LEU A 70 -21.78 -16.26 10.11
C LEU A 70 -23.17 -15.62 10.18
N ARG A 71 -23.36 -14.47 9.54
CA ARG A 71 -24.63 -13.71 9.60
C ARG A 71 -25.79 -14.49 8.99
N GLY A 72 -25.61 -15.04 7.79
CA GLY A 72 -26.61 -15.88 7.11
C GLY A 72 -26.92 -17.20 7.82
N SER A 73 -26.02 -17.70 8.68
CA SER A 73 -26.34 -18.86 9.54
C SER A 73 -27.21 -18.50 10.76
N GLY A 74 -27.30 -17.22 11.13
CA GLY A 74 -27.89 -16.76 12.39
C GLY A 74 -27.12 -17.16 13.66
N ARG A 75 -25.90 -17.72 13.53
CA ARG A 75 -25.12 -18.27 14.65
C ARG A 75 -24.01 -17.31 15.09
N LYS A 76 -23.64 -17.38 16.38
CA LYS A 76 -22.52 -16.62 16.97
C LYS A 76 -21.13 -17.24 16.70
N SER A 77 -21.09 -18.37 15.99
CA SER A 77 -19.87 -19.11 15.64
C SER A 77 -20.13 -20.08 14.49
N LEU A 78 -19.09 -20.36 13.70
CA LEU A 78 -19.08 -21.47 12.75
C LEU A 78 -18.28 -22.62 13.36
N ARG A 79 -18.78 -23.85 13.23
CA ARG A 79 -18.05 -25.05 13.65
C ARG A 79 -17.90 -25.97 12.45
N GLY A 80 -16.68 -26.42 12.23
CA GLY A 80 -16.29 -27.15 11.03
C GLY A 80 -15.14 -28.11 11.31
N ARG A 81 -14.47 -28.52 10.24
CA ARG A 81 -13.26 -29.34 10.29
C ARG A 81 -12.15 -28.68 9.49
N ILE A 82 -10.92 -29.01 9.84
CA ILE A 82 -9.77 -28.75 8.99
C ILE A 82 -9.80 -29.79 7.86
N VAL A 83 -9.67 -29.34 6.61
CA VAL A 83 -9.70 -30.19 5.40
C VAL A 83 -8.37 -30.22 4.64
N GLU A 84 -7.51 -29.22 4.83
CA GLU A 84 -6.16 -29.16 4.24
C GLU A 84 -5.18 -28.49 5.22
N VAL A 85 -3.90 -28.82 5.11
CA VAL A 85 -2.81 -28.33 5.97
C VAL A 85 -1.63 -27.92 5.09
N ASN A 86 -1.21 -26.65 5.15
CA ASN A 86 0.00 -26.19 4.47
C ASN A 86 1.12 -26.00 5.51
N GLY A 87 2.06 -26.96 5.54
CA GLY A 87 3.17 -26.97 6.48
C GLY A 87 4.23 -25.89 6.25
N GLU A 88 4.39 -25.43 5.01
CA GLU A 88 5.38 -24.43 4.61
C GLU A 88 4.92 -23.02 4.98
N HIS A 89 3.69 -22.66 4.56
CA HIS A 89 3.09 -21.36 4.85
C HIS A 89 2.43 -21.27 6.23
N LYS A 90 2.35 -22.39 6.96
CA LYS A 90 1.83 -22.49 8.34
C LYS A 90 0.40 -21.95 8.42
N CYS A 91 -0.46 -22.47 7.54
CA CYS A 91 -1.88 -22.19 7.47
C CYS A 91 -2.70 -23.49 7.32
N LEU A 92 -4.01 -23.38 7.55
CA LEU A 92 -4.98 -24.49 7.45
C LEU A 92 -6.15 -24.08 6.56
N VAL A 93 -6.82 -25.03 5.92
CA VAL A 93 -8.15 -24.80 5.34
C VAL A 93 -9.21 -25.37 6.27
N PHE A 94 -10.12 -24.51 6.71
CA PHE A 94 -11.34 -24.84 7.45
C PHE A 94 -12.50 -25.02 6.47
N GLU A 95 -13.34 -26.03 6.71
CA GLU A 95 -14.60 -26.25 5.98
C GLU A 95 -15.77 -26.43 6.96
N CYS A 96 -16.92 -25.85 6.63
CA CYS A 96 -18.18 -26.19 7.31
C CYS A 96 -19.40 -26.19 6.38
N LYS A 97 -20.41 -26.98 6.77
CA LYS A 97 -21.75 -26.97 6.14
C LYS A 97 -22.63 -25.97 6.87
N VAL A 98 -23.18 -25.02 6.13
CA VAL A 98 -24.07 -23.97 6.62
C VAL A 98 -25.33 -23.96 5.77
N GLU A 99 -26.47 -23.88 6.45
CA GLU A 99 -27.78 -23.64 5.87
C GLU A 99 -28.06 -22.15 6.04
N THR A 100 -28.09 -21.40 4.94
CA THR A 100 -28.26 -19.95 4.94
C THR A 100 -29.72 -19.56 5.04
N LEU A 101 -30.06 -18.86 6.12
CA LEU A 101 -31.23 -17.99 6.21
C LEU A 101 -30.87 -16.68 5.47
N GLY A 102 -31.79 -16.17 4.66
CA GLY A 102 -31.46 -15.26 3.56
C GLY A 102 -31.11 -13.80 3.90
N GLU A 103 -30.98 -13.04 2.80
CA GLU A 103 -30.64 -11.60 2.68
C GLU A 103 -29.19 -11.18 3.03
N SER A 104 -28.48 -10.73 2.00
CA SER A 104 -27.11 -10.22 2.09
C SER A 104 -27.08 -8.79 2.60
N CYS A 105 -26.88 -8.63 3.91
CA CYS A 105 -26.53 -7.34 4.51
C CYS A 105 -25.17 -6.83 4.01
N GLU A 106 -25.04 -5.51 3.79
CA GLU A 106 -23.77 -4.87 3.44
C GLU A 106 -22.67 -5.21 4.49
N LEU A 107 -21.55 -5.74 4.01
CA LEU A 107 -20.49 -6.31 4.84
C LEU A 107 -19.58 -5.26 5.45
N TYR A 108 -19.35 -4.18 4.70
CA TYR A 108 -18.57 -3.04 5.08
C TYR A 108 -19.49 -1.82 4.99
N PRO A 109 -19.72 -1.06 6.08
CA PRO A 109 -20.52 0.16 6.03
C PRO A 109 -19.72 1.26 5.32
N THR A 110 -19.67 1.19 3.99
CA THR A 110 -18.95 2.16 3.15
C THR A 110 -19.54 3.56 3.25
N ALA A 111 -20.79 3.69 3.71
CA ALA A 111 -21.49 4.93 3.99
C ALA A 111 -20.63 5.97 4.75
N ALA A 112 -19.86 5.54 5.76
CA ALA A 112 -18.99 6.45 6.53
C ALA A 112 -17.85 7.03 5.67
N TYR A 113 -17.25 6.22 4.80
CA TYR A 113 -16.18 6.64 3.90
C TYR A 113 -16.72 7.43 2.69
N THR A 114 -17.88 7.06 2.14
CA THR A 114 -18.49 7.75 0.99
C THR A 114 -19.12 9.09 1.36
N ALA A 115 -19.54 9.27 2.62
CA ALA A 115 -20.01 10.56 3.14
C ALA A 115 -18.85 11.53 3.45
N TRP A 116 -17.61 11.03 3.56
CA TRP A 116 -16.44 11.88 3.78
C TRP A 116 -16.13 12.73 2.54
N ASN A 117 -15.77 14.00 2.77
CA ASN A 117 -15.51 14.95 1.71
C ASN A 117 -14.10 15.54 1.78
N TYR A 118 -13.48 15.62 0.60
CA TYR A 118 -12.17 16.20 0.34
C TYR A 118 -12.26 17.18 -0.83
N THR A 119 -11.78 18.40 -0.61
CA THR A 119 -11.83 19.52 -1.58
C THR A 119 -10.44 19.96 -2.08
N GLY A 120 -9.38 19.22 -1.75
CA GLY A 120 -8.02 19.53 -2.19
C GLY A 120 -7.66 18.95 -3.57
N PRO A 121 -6.42 19.15 -4.03
CA PRO A 121 -5.97 18.66 -5.32
C PRO A 121 -5.83 17.12 -5.30
N ARG A 122 -6.14 16.47 -6.42
CA ARG A 122 -6.05 15.00 -6.55
C ARG A 122 -4.73 14.57 -7.20
N LEU A 123 -4.15 13.49 -6.70
CA LEU A 123 -3.06 12.75 -7.34
C LEU A 123 -3.52 12.18 -8.68
N LYS A 124 -2.63 12.20 -9.69
CA LYS A 124 -2.84 11.44 -10.92
C LYS A 124 -2.60 9.96 -10.66
N SER A 125 -3.36 9.07 -11.31
CA SER A 125 -3.12 7.63 -11.29
C SER A 125 -1.67 7.32 -11.64
N THR A 126 -1.06 6.39 -10.91
CA THR A 126 0.32 5.96 -11.15
C THR A 126 0.37 4.97 -12.32
N GLN A 127 1.56 4.78 -12.88
CA GLN A 127 1.74 3.76 -13.92
C GLN A 127 1.44 2.36 -13.37
N GLU A 128 1.77 2.08 -12.10
CA GLU A 128 1.45 0.78 -11.49
C GLU A 128 -0.06 0.56 -11.37
N MET A 129 -0.85 1.58 -11.03
CA MET A 129 -2.32 1.47 -10.97
C MET A 129 -2.94 1.29 -12.36
N VAL A 130 -2.46 2.01 -13.38
CA VAL A 130 -2.92 1.85 -14.77
C VAL A 130 -2.56 0.46 -15.32
N THR A 131 -1.37 -0.04 -14.99
CA THR A 131 -0.94 -1.40 -15.35
C THR A 131 -1.77 -2.46 -14.62
N LEU A 132 -2.15 -2.24 -13.35
CA LEU A 132 -3.06 -3.13 -12.62
C LEU A 132 -4.45 -3.18 -13.25
N ASP A 133 -4.99 -2.05 -13.69
CA ASP A 133 -6.30 -1.99 -14.35
C ASP A 133 -6.30 -2.81 -15.65
N TYR A 134 -5.29 -2.62 -16.51
CA TYR A 134 -5.09 -3.46 -17.69
C TYR A 134 -4.91 -4.95 -17.35
N MET A 135 -4.13 -5.29 -16.33
CA MET A 135 -3.96 -6.68 -15.89
C MET A 135 -5.28 -7.30 -15.41
N MET A 136 -6.12 -6.56 -14.70
CA MET A 136 -7.42 -7.06 -14.23
C MET A 136 -8.34 -7.41 -15.40
N ASP A 137 -8.42 -6.54 -16.40
CA ASP A 137 -9.23 -6.76 -17.60
C ASP A 137 -8.70 -7.97 -18.40
N GLU A 138 -7.40 -7.98 -18.73
CA GLU A 138 -6.74 -9.04 -19.50
C GLU A 138 -6.81 -10.42 -18.82
N ILE A 139 -6.68 -10.47 -17.48
CA ILE A 139 -6.86 -11.71 -16.71
C ILE A 139 -8.30 -12.21 -16.81
N CYS A 140 -9.31 -11.33 -16.73
CA CYS A 140 -10.70 -11.73 -16.87
C CYS A 140 -11.02 -12.24 -18.27
N GLU A 141 -10.64 -11.49 -19.32
CA GLU A 141 -10.90 -11.85 -20.72
C GLU A 141 -10.25 -13.20 -21.07
N ARG A 142 -8.97 -13.40 -20.74
CA ARG A 142 -8.30 -14.70 -21.00
C ARG A 142 -8.95 -15.85 -20.24
N LEU A 143 -9.28 -15.67 -18.96
CA LEU A 143 -9.83 -16.74 -18.10
C LEU A 143 -11.24 -17.18 -18.52
N ASP A 144 -11.99 -16.31 -19.21
CA ASP A 144 -13.27 -16.67 -19.84
C ASP A 144 -13.08 -17.66 -21.01
N GLU A 145 -11.90 -17.69 -21.64
CA GLU A 145 -11.56 -18.56 -22.79
C GLU A 145 -10.64 -19.75 -22.43
N HIS A 146 -10.41 -20.03 -21.14
CA HIS A 146 -9.37 -20.97 -20.67
C HIS A 146 -9.48 -22.41 -21.20
N GLU A 147 -10.67 -22.88 -21.58
CA GLU A 147 -10.88 -24.20 -22.19
C GLU A 147 -10.23 -24.34 -23.59
N LEU A 148 -9.85 -23.22 -24.22
CA LEU A 148 -9.32 -23.16 -25.58
C LEU A 148 -7.80 -22.91 -25.64
N TRP A 149 -7.14 -22.66 -24.51
CA TRP A 149 -5.73 -22.27 -24.47
C TRP A 149 -4.79 -23.38 -24.94
N SER A 150 -3.72 -22.97 -25.60
CA SER A 150 -2.48 -23.74 -25.76
C SER A 150 -1.60 -23.71 -24.50
N ASP A 151 -0.62 -24.62 -24.42
CA ASP A 151 0.41 -24.64 -23.37
C ASP A 151 1.21 -23.32 -23.24
N GLU A 152 1.25 -22.50 -24.30
CA GLU A 152 1.91 -21.20 -24.33
C GLU A 152 1.01 -20.12 -23.72
N GLU A 153 -0.27 -20.06 -24.13
CA GLU A 153 -1.26 -19.12 -23.58
C GLU A 153 -1.53 -19.37 -22.09
N HIS A 154 -1.56 -20.64 -21.67
CA HIS A 154 -1.64 -21.03 -20.26
C HIS A 154 -0.45 -20.51 -19.44
N ARG A 155 0.77 -20.71 -19.95
CA ARG A 155 2.00 -20.20 -19.31
C ARG A 155 2.02 -18.68 -19.21
N ASP A 156 1.62 -18.00 -20.28
CA ASP A 156 1.52 -16.54 -20.32
C ASP A 156 0.48 -16.02 -19.33
N PHE A 157 -0.65 -16.70 -19.18
CA PHE A 157 -1.66 -16.38 -18.17
C PHE A 157 -1.12 -16.55 -16.73
N LEU A 158 -0.39 -17.62 -16.45
CA LEU A 158 0.27 -17.82 -15.15
C LEU A 158 1.26 -16.66 -14.88
N MET A 159 2.15 -16.34 -15.82
CA MET A 159 3.11 -15.24 -15.67
C MET A 159 2.42 -13.88 -15.46
N LEU A 160 1.37 -13.59 -16.22
CA LEU A 160 0.55 -12.37 -16.07
C LEU A 160 -0.06 -12.30 -14.67
N THR A 161 -0.64 -13.39 -14.19
CA THR A 161 -1.37 -13.40 -12.91
C THR A 161 -0.44 -13.41 -11.70
N MET A 162 0.71 -14.10 -11.79
CA MET A 162 1.79 -13.98 -10.81
C MET A 162 2.29 -12.52 -10.71
N ARG A 163 2.48 -11.86 -11.86
CA ARG A 163 2.87 -10.44 -11.89
C ARG A 163 1.79 -9.52 -11.31
N PHE A 164 0.52 -9.83 -11.53
CA PHE A 164 -0.59 -9.14 -10.88
C PHE A 164 -0.56 -9.34 -9.35
N CYS A 165 -0.26 -10.54 -8.83
CA CYS A 165 -0.09 -10.78 -7.39
C CYS A 165 1.01 -9.89 -6.77
N GLU A 166 2.15 -9.72 -7.46
CA GLU A 166 3.27 -8.88 -6.99
C GLU A 166 2.95 -7.39 -6.88
N LEU A 167 2.03 -6.89 -7.71
CA LEU A 167 1.69 -5.48 -7.85
C LEU A 167 0.40 -5.11 -7.09
N SER A 168 -0.58 -6.02 -7.04
CA SER A 168 -1.91 -5.74 -6.47
C SER A 168 -1.86 -5.38 -5.00
N CYS A 169 -0.81 -5.76 -4.26
CA CYS A 169 -0.61 -5.38 -2.87
C CYS A 169 -0.38 -3.87 -2.64
N TYR A 170 -0.07 -3.10 -3.69
CA TYR A 170 -0.02 -1.63 -3.59
C TYR A 170 -1.41 -0.99 -3.64
N ASP A 171 -2.41 -1.69 -4.16
CA ASP A 171 -3.80 -1.25 -4.17
C ASP A 171 -4.57 -1.88 -3.00
N LEU A 172 -4.74 -1.06 -1.97
CA LEU A 172 -5.40 -1.40 -0.71
C LEU A 172 -6.92 -1.15 -0.75
N SER A 173 -7.49 -0.91 -1.93
CA SER A 173 -8.93 -0.66 -2.08
C SER A 173 -9.77 -1.92 -1.81
N GLY A 174 -11.05 -1.68 -1.51
CA GLY A 174 -12.07 -2.73 -1.47
C GLY A 174 -12.24 -3.41 -2.83
N GLU A 175 -12.21 -2.64 -3.91
CA GLU A 175 -12.38 -3.11 -5.29
C GLU A 175 -11.27 -4.09 -5.70
N MET A 176 -10.00 -3.78 -5.39
CA MET A 176 -8.88 -4.70 -5.63
C MET A 176 -8.97 -5.96 -4.75
N SER A 177 -9.39 -5.81 -3.50
CA SER A 177 -9.58 -6.95 -2.58
C SER A 177 -10.68 -7.88 -3.07
N ASP A 178 -11.79 -7.33 -3.57
CA ASP A 178 -12.88 -8.05 -4.21
C ASP A 178 -12.52 -8.63 -5.59
N PHE A 179 -11.59 -8.01 -6.33
CA PHE A 179 -11.07 -8.57 -7.57
C PHE A 179 -10.24 -9.82 -7.30
N ARG A 180 -9.20 -9.71 -6.45
CA ARG A 180 -8.41 -10.87 -5.98
C ARG A 180 -9.37 -11.97 -5.49
N ARG A 181 -10.29 -11.56 -4.58
CA ARG A 181 -11.64 -12.12 -4.31
C ARG A 181 -12.09 -13.19 -5.31
N ARG A 182 -12.66 -12.68 -6.40
CA ARG A 182 -13.31 -13.45 -7.45
C ARG A 182 -12.31 -14.29 -8.25
N LEU A 183 -11.13 -13.75 -8.52
CA LEU A 183 -10.11 -14.43 -9.31
C LEU A 183 -9.67 -15.75 -8.65
N CYS A 184 -9.30 -15.75 -7.36
CA CYS A 184 -8.91 -16.97 -6.67
C CYS A 184 -10.02 -18.02 -6.68
N LEU A 185 -11.28 -17.60 -6.45
CA LEU A 185 -12.43 -18.52 -6.47
C LEU A 185 -12.62 -19.16 -7.85
N ARG A 186 -12.56 -18.37 -8.93
CA ARG A 186 -12.63 -18.89 -10.31
C ARG A 186 -11.49 -19.85 -10.62
N LEU A 187 -10.27 -19.54 -10.19
CA LEU A 187 -9.10 -20.41 -10.38
C LEU A 187 -9.21 -21.72 -9.58
N MET A 188 -9.82 -21.69 -8.39
CA MET A 188 -10.09 -22.89 -7.58
C MET A 188 -11.24 -23.76 -8.12
N GLU A 189 -12.07 -23.25 -9.02
CA GLU A 189 -13.12 -24.02 -9.70
C GLU A 189 -12.60 -24.83 -10.90
N ILE A 190 -11.38 -24.54 -11.36
CA ILE A 190 -10.71 -25.19 -12.49
C ILE A 190 -9.68 -26.18 -11.95
N ASP A 191 -9.73 -27.45 -12.41
CA ASP A 191 -8.82 -28.52 -11.97
C ASP A 191 -7.45 -28.43 -12.67
N ASP A 192 -6.70 -27.38 -12.33
CA ASP A 192 -5.38 -27.07 -12.89
C ASP A 192 -4.31 -26.97 -11.78
N TYR A 193 -3.18 -27.63 -11.99
CA TYR A 193 -2.09 -27.66 -11.00
C TYR A 193 -1.35 -26.33 -10.86
N GLY A 194 -1.16 -25.59 -11.96
CA GLY A 194 -0.51 -24.26 -11.94
C GLY A 194 -1.36 -23.22 -11.22
N PHE A 195 -2.69 -23.37 -11.25
CA PHE A 195 -3.59 -22.52 -10.49
C PHE A 195 -3.52 -22.76 -8.97
N GLN A 196 -3.08 -23.93 -8.49
CA GLN A 196 -2.98 -24.20 -7.05
C GLN A 196 -1.98 -23.24 -6.37
N GLU A 197 -0.76 -23.12 -6.89
CA GLU A 197 0.25 -22.16 -6.41
C GLU A 197 -0.26 -20.71 -6.50
N LEU A 198 -0.90 -20.38 -7.63
CA LEU A 198 -1.43 -19.04 -7.88
C LEU A 198 -2.55 -18.64 -6.91
N THR A 199 -3.42 -19.59 -6.53
CA THR A 199 -4.49 -19.36 -5.56
C THR A 199 -3.95 -19.13 -4.15
N GLU A 200 -2.90 -19.86 -3.74
CA GLU A 200 -2.19 -19.59 -2.48
C GLU A 200 -1.56 -18.20 -2.48
N GLU A 201 -0.89 -17.81 -3.58
CA GLU A 201 -0.30 -16.48 -3.72
C GLU A 201 -1.33 -15.35 -3.65
N LEU A 202 -2.50 -15.50 -4.29
CA LEU A 202 -3.61 -14.53 -4.22
C LEU A 202 -4.14 -14.34 -2.78
N LYS A 203 -4.30 -15.44 -2.02
CA LYS A 203 -4.72 -15.40 -0.61
C LYS A 203 -3.65 -14.75 0.27
N MET A 204 -2.38 -15.07 0.02
CA MET A 204 -1.25 -14.67 0.87
C MET A 204 -0.74 -13.25 0.59
N ALA A 205 -0.95 -12.69 -0.61
CA ALA A 205 -0.50 -11.33 -0.97
C ALA A 205 -0.99 -10.25 0.01
N CYS A 206 -2.25 -10.31 0.44
CA CYS A 206 -2.79 -9.41 1.48
C CYS A 206 -2.14 -9.67 2.84
N GLY A 207 -2.03 -10.94 3.24
CA GLY A 207 -1.47 -11.35 4.53
C GLY A 207 0.02 -11.06 4.70
N ARG A 208 0.76 -10.83 3.61
CA ARG A 208 2.14 -10.33 3.61
C ARG A 208 2.19 -8.81 3.71
N ALA A 209 1.39 -8.09 2.91
CA ALA A 209 1.29 -6.62 2.95
C ALA A 209 1.03 -6.06 4.37
N GLY A 210 0.16 -6.70 5.15
CA GLY A 210 -0.13 -6.31 6.53
C GLY A 210 0.95 -6.71 7.56
N ARG A 211 1.82 -7.70 7.26
CA ARG A 211 2.87 -8.19 8.17
C ARG A 211 4.25 -7.59 7.91
N GLU A 212 4.51 -7.13 6.69
CA GLU A 212 5.67 -6.30 6.38
C GLU A 212 5.56 -4.88 6.96
N SER A 213 4.48 -4.53 7.67
CA SER A 213 4.19 -3.18 8.18
C SER A 213 5.37 -2.49 8.88
N HIS A 214 6.27 -3.25 9.52
CA HIS A 214 7.60 -2.78 9.94
C HIS A 214 8.52 -2.48 8.74
N GLY A 215 8.39 -1.29 8.12
CA GLY A 215 9.23 -0.83 7.01
C GLY A 215 9.03 -1.54 5.64
N GLY A 216 7.83 -2.07 5.38
CA GLY A 216 7.54 -2.99 4.27
C GLY A 216 7.49 -2.44 2.85
N LYS A 217 7.43 -3.35 1.85
CA LYS A 217 7.37 -3.04 0.42
C LYS A 217 6.23 -2.07 0.07
N VAL A 218 5.07 -2.27 0.69
CA VAL A 218 3.87 -1.43 0.50
C VAL A 218 4.08 -0.04 1.11
N LEU A 219 4.41 0.07 2.40
CA LEU A 219 4.64 1.38 3.02
C LEU A 219 5.74 2.18 2.28
N ASN A 220 6.83 1.53 1.89
CA ASN A 220 7.89 2.15 1.09
C ASN A 220 7.39 2.63 -0.29
N TYR A 221 6.48 1.89 -0.96
CA TYR A 221 5.85 2.33 -2.20
C TYR A 221 5.03 3.61 -1.98
N TRP A 222 4.15 3.63 -0.98
CA TRP A 222 3.30 4.80 -0.68
C TRP A 222 4.13 6.01 -0.22
N MET A 223 5.14 5.83 0.64
CA MET A 223 6.07 6.88 1.05
C MET A 223 6.86 7.44 -0.15
N ARG A 224 7.37 6.58 -1.03
CA ARG A 224 8.05 7.01 -2.27
C ARG A 224 7.09 7.80 -3.16
N LEU A 225 5.87 7.31 -3.36
CA LEU A 225 4.84 7.94 -4.19
C LEU A 225 4.57 9.39 -3.74
N ILE A 226 4.33 9.61 -2.45
CA ILE A 226 4.04 10.95 -1.89
C ILE A 226 5.29 11.83 -1.71
N ALA A 227 6.50 11.28 -1.82
CA ALA A 227 7.74 12.06 -1.81
C ALA A 227 8.24 12.43 -3.22
N GLU A 228 7.80 11.71 -4.26
CA GLU A 228 8.43 11.81 -5.58
C GLU A 228 8.12 13.16 -6.28
N PRO A 229 9.14 13.89 -6.77
CA PRO A 229 8.93 15.22 -7.36
C PRO A 229 7.96 15.24 -8.55
N LYS A 230 7.87 14.16 -9.34
CA LYS A 230 6.93 14.08 -10.47
C LYS A 230 5.46 14.04 -10.02
N THR A 231 5.23 13.46 -8.84
CA THR A 231 3.92 13.29 -8.20
C THR A 231 3.51 14.54 -7.44
N ILE A 232 4.45 15.14 -6.70
CA ILE A 232 4.20 16.29 -5.82
C ILE A 232 4.17 17.64 -6.53
N LYS A 233 4.98 17.85 -7.58
CA LYS A 233 4.99 19.13 -8.33
C LYS A 233 3.58 19.55 -8.80
N PRO A 234 2.75 18.68 -9.42
CA PRO A 234 1.37 19.03 -9.79
C PRO A 234 0.51 19.52 -8.62
N LEU A 235 0.56 18.87 -7.46
CA LEU A 235 -0.23 19.28 -6.28
C LEU A 235 0.19 20.67 -5.78
N LEU A 236 1.49 20.97 -5.81
CA LEU A 236 2.06 22.23 -5.31
C LEU A 236 1.85 23.44 -6.24
N VAL A 237 1.35 23.24 -7.47
CA VAL A 237 0.91 24.33 -8.37
C VAL A 237 -0.34 24.98 -7.79
N CYS A 238 -1.37 24.20 -7.47
CA CYS A 238 -2.65 24.66 -6.93
C CYS A 238 -2.59 25.06 -5.44
N ARG A 239 -1.41 25.14 -4.81
CA ARG A 239 -1.31 25.35 -3.35
C ARG A 239 -1.93 26.65 -2.83
N HIS A 240 -2.06 27.66 -3.69
CA HIS A 240 -2.69 28.95 -3.35
C HIS A 240 -4.21 28.93 -3.50
N GLU A 241 -4.77 27.89 -4.12
CA GLU A 241 -6.21 27.71 -4.38
C GLU A 241 -6.91 26.96 -3.22
N HIS A 242 -6.12 26.38 -2.29
CA HIS A 242 -6.63 25.54 -1.20
C HIS A 242 -6.10 26.02 0.16
N ASN A 243 -7.00 26.14 1.14
CA ASN A 243 -6.63 26.42 2.53
C ASN A 243 -6.09 25.14 3.20
N ILE A 244 -4.82 25.17 3.64
CA ILE A 244 -4.14 24.02 4.22
C ILE A 244 -4.76 23.54 5.55
N ASP A 245 -5.26 24.48 6.37
CA ASP A 245 -5.88 24.15 7.67
C ASP A 245 -7.24 23.47 7.47
N GLU A 246 -7.99 23.87 6.45
CA GLU A 246 -9.23 23.21 6.05
C GLU A 246 -8.97 21.81 5.47
N ILE A 247 -7.90 21.63 4.69
CA ILE A 247 -7.49 20.28 4.24
C ILE A 247 -7.08 19.41 5.43
N LYS A 248 -6.31 19.94 6.39
CA LYS A 248 -5.96 19.22 7.63
C LYS A 248 -7.22 18.80 8.39
N ARG A 249 -8.17 19.71 8.59
CA ARG A 249 -9.46 19.44 9.23
C ARG A 249 -10.27 18.37 8.49
N GLN A 250 -10.28 18.38 7.16
CA GLN A 250 -10.92 17.34 6.36
C GLN A 250 -10.26 15.97 6.57
N LEU A 251 -8.93 15.91 6.62
CA LEU A 251 -8.19 14.66 6.89
C LEU A 251 -8.43 14.14 8.31
N GLU A 252 -8.47 15.03 9.31
CA GLU A 252 -8.85 14.70 10.70
C GLU A 252 -10.30 14.18 10.81
N CYS A 253 -11.19 14.57 9.89
CA CYS A 253 -12.55 14.06 9.80
C CYS A 253 -12.66 12.72 9.03
N PHE A 254 -11.56 12.13 8.55
CA PHE A 254 -11.61 10.80 7.92
C PHE A 254 -11.93 9.73 9.00
N PRO A 255 -12.79 8.73 8.73
CA PRO A 255 -13.18 7.74 9.74
C PRO A 255 -12.00 6.97 10.35
N GLU A 256 -12.23 6.38 11.54
CA GLU A 256 -11.26 5.54 12.28
C GLU A 256 -9.93 6.24 12.64
N SER A 257 -9.92 7.58 12.76
CA SER A 257 -8.72 8.39 13.08
C SER A 257 -7.52 8.15 12.13
N MET A 258 -7.76 7.72 10.90
CA MET A 258 -6.66 7.25 10.02
C MET A 258 -5.61 8.32 9.69
N PHE A 259 -5.94 9.61 9.77
CA PHE A 259 -4.94 10.66 9.58
C PHE A 259 -4.03 10.88 10.80
N GLU A 260 -4.55 10.67 12.01
CA GLU A 260 -3.78 10.63 13.25
C GLU A 260 -2.82 9.43 13.21
N GLU A 261 -3.33 8.26 12.83
CA GLU A 261 -2.52 7.05 12.61
C GLU A 261 -1.41 7.25 11.57
N TRP A 262 -1.68 7.98 10.47
CA TRP A 262 -0.66 8.32 9.48
C TRP A 262 0.48 9.19 10.06
N ILE A 263 0.15 10.10 10.98
CA ILE A 263 1.13 10.99 11.62
C ILE A 263 1.96 10.21 12.64
N GLU A 264 1.31 9.43 13.50
CA GLU A 264 1.94 8.78 14.65
C GLU A 264 2.57 7.42 14.31
N ASN A 265 1.91 6.60 13.50
CA ASN A 265 2.31 5.22 13.23
C ASN A 265 1.94 4.77 11.79
N LYS A 266 2.77 5.19 10.83
CA LYS A 266 2.65 4.83 9.40
C LYS A 266 2.63 3.32 9.13
N GLU A 267 3.17 2.52 10.04
CA GLU A 267 3.24 1.06 9.93
C GLU A 267 1.86 0.45 10.20
N ASN A 268 1.24 0.86 11.31
CA ASN A 268 -0.12 0.46 11.67
C ASN A 268 -1.18 1.07 10.73
N PHE A 269 -0.95 2.27 10.20
CA PHE A 269 -1.79 2.89 9.16
C PHE A 269 -1.99 1.97 7.94
N VAL A 270 -0.91 1.41 7.38
CA VAL A 270 -1.00 0.50 6.23
C VAL A 270 -1.68 -0.81 6.59
N ALA A 271 -1.43 -1.33 7.80
CA ALA A 271 -2.12 -2.51 8.30
C ALA A 271 -3.64 -2.27 8.40
N LYS A 272 -4.09 -1.19 9.06
CA LYS A 272 -5.51 -0.81 9.18
C LYS A 272 -6.19 -0.59 7.82
N LEU A 273 -5.54 0.10 6.89
CA LEU A 273 -6.08 0.35 5.54
C LEU A 273 -6.55 -0.92 4.84
N LEU A 274 -5.78 -2.01 4.94
CA LEU A 274 -6.07 -3.29 4.30
C LEU A 274 -7.40 -3.92 4.75
N TYR A 275 -7.81 -3.73 6.00
CA TYR A 275 -9.02 -4.36 6.56
C TYR A 275 -10.29 -3.50 6.45
N MET A 276 -10.14 -2.19 6.20
CA MET A 276 -11.27 -1.27 6.15
C MET A 276 -12.12 -1.36 4.87
N HIS A 277 -11.56 -1.90 3.77
CA HIS A 277 -12.25 -2.13 2.51
C HIS A 277 -12.83 -0.83 1.88
N ILE A 278 -12.05 0.26 1.97
CA ILE A 278 -12.42 1.60 1.52
C ILE A 278 -12.54 1.63 -0.02
N PRO A 279 -13.57 2.28 -0.59
CA PRO A 279 -13.68 2.48 -2.03
C PRO A 279 -12.45 3.18 -2.63
N ARG A 280 -11.96 2.70 -3.77
CA ARG A 280 -10.71 3.14 -4.41
C ARG A 280 -10.65 4.64 -4.64
N GLU A 281 -11.76 5.26 -5.07
CA GLU A 281 -11.82 6.72 -5.26
C GLU A 281 -11.66 7.48 -3.93
N VAL A 282 -12.29 6.99 -2.85
CA VAL A 282 -12.22 7.62 -1.52
C VAL A 282 -10.81 7.48 -0.95
N LEU A 283 -10.21 6.29 -1.04
CA LEU A 283 -8.83 6.04 -0.64
C LEU A 283 -7.86 6.97 -1.40
N TRP A 284 -8.05 7.13 -2.71
CA TRP A 284 -7.20 7.98 -3.52
C TRP A 284 -7.34 9.48 -3.19
N ARG A 285 -8.56 9.94 -2.89
CA ARG A 285 -8.80 11.31 -2.37
C ARG A 285 -8.10 11.53 -1.02
N PHE A 286 -8.21 10.58 -0.11
CA PHE A 286 -7.57 10.64 1.22
C PHE A 286 -6.05 10.74 1.14
N ILE A 287 -5.42 9.87 0.34
CA ILE A 287 -3.96 9.89 0.16
C ILE A 287 -3.51 11.15 -0.62
N SER A 288 -4.32 11.65 -1.56
CA SER A 288 -4.05 12.94 -2.21
C SER A 288 -3.98 14.09 -1.21
N GLY A 289 -4.87 14.10 -0.22
CA GLY A 289 -4.86 15.07 0.86
C GLY A 289 -3.63 14.93 1.76
N ILE A 290 -3.26 13.71 2.15
CA ILE A 290 -2.01 13.44 2.89
C ILE A 290 -0.79 13.98 2.12
N ALA A 291 -0.65 13.61 0.85
CA ALA A 291 0.47 14.02 0.01
C ALA A 291 0.56 15.55 -0.15
N PHE A 292 -0.58 16.22 -0.36
CA PHE A 292 -0.64 17.67 -0.42
C PHE A 292 -0.29 18.33 0.92
N TYR A 293 -0.85 17.81 2.02
CA TYR A 293 -0.62 18.33 3.36
C TYR A 293 0.86 18.24 3.78
N GLU A 294 1.50 17.08 3.59
CA GLU A 294 2.92 16.91 3.91
C GLU A 294 3.81 17.81 3.04
N ALA A 295 3.54 17.90 1.73
CA ALA A 295 4.35 18.68 0.80
C ALA A 295 4.30 20.19 1.06
N VAL A 296 3.13 20.74 1.43
CA VAL A 296 2.98 22.15 1.83
C VAL A 296 3.60 22.39 3.21
N SER A 297 3.34 21.51 4.19
CA SER A 297 3.88 21.61 5.55
C SER A 297 5.42 21.57 5.57
N ALA A 298 6.04 20.73 4.74
CA ALA A 298 7.48 20.64 4.60
C ALA A 298 8.09 21.93 4.03
N ARG A 299 7.43 22.55 3.03
CA ARG A 299 7.85 23.84 2.47
C ARG A 299 7.79 24.96 3.49
N GLN A 300 6.66 25.12 4.18
CA GLN A 300 6.50 26.16 5.21
C GLN A 300 7.58 26.06 6.29
N LYS A 301 7.90 24.84 6.76
CA LYS A 301 9.01 24.59 7.69
C LYS A 301 10.38 25.00 7.12
N SER A 302 10.66 24.69 5.85
CA SER A 302 11.92 25.09 5.21
C SER A 302 12.03 26.61 5.03
N GLU A 303 10.94 27.28 4.64
CA GLU A 303 10.86 28.73 4.46
C GLU A 303 11.06 29.44 5.82
N SER A 304 10.36 29.01 6.88
CA SER A 304 10.55 29.57 8.23
C SER A 304 11.96 29.37 8.80
N THR A 305 12.62 28.25 8.46
CA THR A 305 14.00 27.98 8.91
C THR A 305 14.99 28.91 8.19
N SER A 306 14.86 29.08 6.88
CA SER A 306 15.70 30.00 6.10
C SER A 306 15.51 31.48 6.49
N ALA A 307 14.31 31.88 6.93
CA ALA A 307 14.06 33.22 7.45
C ALA A 307 14.79 33.45 8.79
N ALA A 308 14.68 32.49 9.72
CA ALA A 308 15.32 32.54 11.03
C ALA A 308 16.87 32.44 10.98
N GLU A 309 17.44 31.91 9.90
CA GLU A 309 18.88 31.93 9.64
C GLU A 309 19.35 33.28 9.07
N ASN A 310 18.58 33.87 8.14
CA ASN A 310 18.90 35.19 7.59
C ASN A 310 18.82 36.30 8.65
N GLU A 311 17.87 36.25 9.59
CA GLU A 311 17.78 37.22 10.71
C GLU A 311 18.95 37.13 11.72
N LYS A 312 19.71 36.02 11.73
CA LYS A 312 20.88 35.85 12.62
C LYS A 312 22.19 36.36 12.04
N THR A 313 22.20 36.88 10.80
CA THR A 313 23.39 37.47 10.19
C THR A 313 23.43 38.97 10.48
N PRO A 314 24.39 39.50 11.26
CA PRO A 314 24.39 40.92 11.60
C PRO A 314 24.59 41.79 10.35
N GLN A 315 23.73 42.80 10.18
CA GLN A 315 24.00 43.89 9.24
C GLN A 315 25.30 44.57 9.64
N ASN A 316 26.27 44.64 8.72
CA ASN A 316 27.54 45.32 8.96
C ASN A 316 27.27 46.80 9.31
N VAL A 317 27.67 47.19 10.52
CA VAL A 317 27.59 48.57 10.98
C VAL A 317 28.51 49.44 10.11
N ASN A 318 27.95 50.51 9.55
CA ASN A 318 28.73 51.57 8.90
C ASN A 318 29.70 52.20 9.92
N VAL A 319 30.98 51.80 9.87
CA VAL A 319 32.05 52.51 10.58
C VAL A 319 32.58 53.59 9.64
N HIS A 320 32.18 54.83 9.93
CA HIS A 320 32.84 56.01 9.40
C HIS A 320 34.33 55.98 9.79
N VAL A 321 35.23 56.10 8.82
CA VAL A 321 36.64 56.42 9.07
C VAL A 321 36.94 57.75 8.38
N GLU A 322 37.26 58.76 9.19
CA GLU A 322 37.61 60.09 8.70
C GLU A 322 39.02 60.13 8.07
N LEU A 323 39.19 61.08 7.15
CA LEU A 323 40.45 61.34 6.47
C LEU A 323 41.47 62.00 7.41
N PHE A 324 42.66 61.43 7.52
CA PHE A 324 43.87 62.19 7.87
C PHE A 324 45.01 61.91 6.89
N SER A 325 45.69 62.99 6.51
CA SER A 325 46.71 63.02 5.46
C SER A 325 48.12 62.99 6.06
N ASN A 326 49.05 62.22 5.47
CA ASN A 326 50.20 62.80 4.76
C ASN A 326 51.19 61.77 4.17
N LYS A 327 51.61 62.08 2.93
CA LYS A 327 52.99 62.05 2.38
C LYS A 327 53.69 60.75 1.91
N ASP A 328 54.30 60.93 0.73
CA ASP A 328 55.55 60.35 0.19
C ASP A 328 55.56 58.82 -0.05
N THR A 329 55.99 58.24 -1.19
CA THR A 329 56.54 58.71 -2.48
C THR A 329 56.32 57.55 -3.49
N ASN A 330 55.73 57.77 -4.68
CA ASN A 330 56.38 58.04 -5.98
C ASN A 330 57.08 56.81 -6.67
N ILE A 331 56.99 56.71 -8.01
CA ILE A 331 57.62 55.69 -8.91
C ILE A 331 56.97 54.28 -8.78
N ASP A 332 56.59 53.47 -9.79
CA ASP A 332 56.46 53.46 -11.27
C ASP A 332 55.45 52.29 -11.59
N LYS A 333 54.82 52.06 -12.76
CA LYS A 333 54.69 52.74 -14.07
C LYS A 333 53.40 52.23 -14.77
N ASN A 334 52.98 52.88 -15.86
CA ASN A 334 52.00 52.33 -16.82
C ASN A 334 52.67 51.42 -17.86
N PHE A 335 51.92 50.47 -18.45
CA PHE A 335 51.63 50.40 -19.90
C PHE A 335 50.84 49.12 -20.26
N GLY A 336 49.79 49.26 -21.06
CA GLY A 336 49.34 48.24 -22.00
C GLY A 336 49.24 48.89 -23.39
N PRO A 337 48.43 48.35 -24.32
CA PRO A 337 48.27 46.96 -24.76
C PRO A 337 48.85 46.78 -26.19
N ASN A 338 48.40 45.76 -26.97
CA ASN A 338 48.67 45.43 -28.41
C ASN A 338 49.61 44.20 -28.65
N ILE A 339 49.54 43.40 -29.73
CA ILE A 339 48.59 43.24 -30.86
C ILE A 339 48.74 41.83 -31.49
N GLU A 340 47.62 41.29 -32.01
CA GLU A 340 47.38 40.34 -33.14
C GLU A 340 48.28 39.15 -33.58
N HIS A 341 47.55 38.16 -34.13
CA HIS A 341 47.81 37.33 -35.33
C HIS A 341 48.92 36.26 -35.39
N ASN A 342 48.49 34.99 -35.39
CA ASN A 342 48.51 33.99 -36.48
C ASN A 342 48.26 32.59 -35.83
N GLY A 343 47.61 31.58 -36.41
CA GLY A 343 47.15 31.27 -37.77
C GLY A 343 47.29 29.75 -37.96
N GLY A 344 46.29 28.99 -38.46
CA GLY A 344 46.43 27.51 -38.47
C GLY A 344 45.15 26.67 -38.61
N THR A 345 44.42 26.89 -39.70
CA THR A 345 43.67 25.92 -40.52
C THR A 345 43.67 24.42 -40.13
N LEU A 346 42.48 23.85 -39.91
CA LEU A 346 41.96 22.53 -40.39
C LEU A 346 42.87 21.28 -40.37
N SER A 347 42.43 20.21 -39.66
CA SER A 347 41.73 19.05 -40.28
C SER A 347 41.57 17.82 -39.34
N LEU A 348 40.32 17.34 -39.20
CA LEU A 348 39.98 15.94 -38.90
C LEU A 348 40.21 15.09 -40.19
N PRO A 349 40.47 13.75 -40.13
CA PRO A 349 39.37 12.78 -39.93
C PRO A 349 39.68 11.38 -39.32
N ASN A 350 38.61 10.78 -38.78
CA ASN A 350 38.23 9.36 -38.68
C ASN A 350 39.20 8.23 -39.08
N LYS A 351 39.25 7.20 -38.22
CA LYS A 351 38.65 5.84 -38.41
C LYS A 351 38.65 5.12 -37.03
N ASN A 352 37.54 4.58 -36.52
CA ASN A 352 36.79 3.36 -36.90
C ASN A 352 37.55 2.05 -36.68
N ILE A 353 36.79 1.01 -36.30
CA ILE A 353 37.17 -0.40 -36.02
C ILE A 353 37.70 -0.55 -34.57
N GLU A 354 37.17 -1.43 -33.71
CA GLU A 354 36.20 -2.54 -33.90
C GLU A 354 35.13 -2.58 -32.79
#